data_AF-A0A090TQM9-F1
#
_entry.id   AF-A0A090TQM9-F1
#
_cell.length_a   1.000
_cell.length_b   1.000
_cell.length_c   1.000
_cell.angle_alpha   90.00
_cell.angle_beta   90.00
_cell.angle_gamma   90.00
#
_symmetry.space_group_name_H-M   'P 1'
#
loop_
_entity.id
_entity.type
_entity.pdbx_description
1 polymer ?
#
loop_
_entity_poly.entity_id
_entity_poly.type
_entity_poly.pdbx_seq_one_letter_code
_entity_poly.pdbx_strand_id
1 'polypeptide(L)'
;MSDLTKERKVTIGSYIALAFAIVFFSGLLQSNEWYGVFDFTTLNGAFGQVAHNVTETENGVQAATTSFRGVGGSGARDGFIFALTLIPTVMFALGMINVLEHYGALDAARKLLSPLLRPLMGIPGNSGLALIASLQSTDAGAAMTRQLKDEGHLTKRETDVFTMFQFTAGAAIVNFFSSGAVLFTLTLMDGSLAVTSSIGLAVAVMFLFKFVGANLFRVYLNITEGKEDKTPKQDQTNTQQETA
;
A
#
# COMPACT_ATOMS: atom_id res chain seq x y z
N MET A 1 20.95 2.26 -24.57
CA MET A 1 19.87 2.51 -23.59
C MET A 1 18.99 1.27 -23.58
N SER A 2 19.49 0.21 -22.97
CA SER A 2 18.94 -1.16 -23.09
C SER A 2 19.17 -1.89 -21.76
N ASP A 3 18.40 -1.55 -20.73
CA ASP A 3 18.38 -2.37 -19.50
C ASP A 3 17.16 -2.09 -18.58
N LEU A 4 16.04 -1.59 -19.11
CA LEU A 4 14.80 -1.41 -18.33
C LEU A 4 13.93 -2.69 -18.27
N THR A 5 14.36 -3.79 -18.88
CA THR A 5 13.52 -4.97 -19.14
C THR A 5 14.04 -6.28 -18.56
N LYS A 6 15.05 -6.25 -17.67
CA LYS A 6 15.39 -7.45 -16.90
C LYS A 6 14.44 -7.56 -15.72
N GLU A 7 13.27 -8.15 -15.98
CA GLU A 7 12.43 -8.67 -14.91
C GLU A 7 13.30 -9.57 -14.03
N ARG A 8 13.43 -9.20 -12.75
CA ARG A 8 14.11 -10.03 -11.78
C ARG A 8 13.38 -11.37 -11.74
N LYS A 9 14.12 -12.46 -12.00
CA LYS A 9 13.52 -13.80 -11.94
C LYS A 9 13.03 -14.05 -10.52
N VAL A 10 11.73 -14.19 -10.37
CA VAL A 10 11.11 -14.60 -9.10
C VAL A 10 11.60 -16.00 -8.75
N THR A 11 12.30 -16.11 -7.63
CA THR A 11 12.84 -17.37 -7.11
C THR A 11 11.96 -17.93 -6.00
N ILE A 12 12.23 -19.15 -5.55
CA ILE A 12 11.55 -19.73 -4.38
C ILE A 12 11.76 -18.84 -3.14
N GLY A 13 12.94 -18.24 -2.99
CA GLY A 13 13.23 -17.30 -1.90
C GLY A 13 12.29 -16.08 -1.90
N SER A 14 11.89 -15.61 -3.09
CA SER A 14 10.94 -14.50 -3.23
C SER A 14 9.54 -14.85 -2.71
N TYR A 15 9.08 -16.08 -2.93
CA TYR A 15 7.80 -16.56 -2.38
C TYR A 15 7.87 -16.81 -0.88
N ILE A 16 8.99 -17.30 -0.36
CA ILE A 16 9.21 -17.44 1.08
C ILE A 16 9.20 -16.06 1.76
N ALA A 17 9.88 -15.08 1.18
CA ALA A 17 9.88 -13.70 1.67
C ALA A 17 8.46 -13.10 1.66
N LEU A 18 7.66 -13.37 0.63
CA LEU A 18 6.26 -12.96 0.58
C LEU A 18 5.41 -13.64 1.66
N ALA A 19 5.56 -14.96 1.84
CA ALA A 19 4.83 -15.69 2.89
C ALA A 19 5.19 -15.17 4.28
N PHE A 20 6.47 -14.92 4.53
CA PHE A 20 6.94 -14.26 5.75
C PHE A 20 6.31 -12.88 5.91
N ALA A 21 6.30 -12.04 4.87
CA ALA A 21 5.69 -10.71 4.92
C ALA A 21 4.21 -10.78 5.32
N ILE A 22 3.46 -11.72 4.73
CA ILE A 22 2.04 -11.92 5.03
C ILE A 22 1.87 -12.27 6.51
N VAL A 23 2.60 -13.26 7.01
CA VAL A 23 2.51 -13.67 8.43
C VAL A 23 2.94 -12.52 9.35
N PHE A 24 4.07 -11.90 9.06
CA PHE A 24 4.68 -10.85 9.87
C PHE A 24 3.79 -9.64 10.07
N PHE A 25 3.14 -9.18 9.00
CA PHE A 25 2.21 -8.05 9.05
C PHE A 25 0.75 -8.45 9.28
N SER A 26 0.45 -9.74 9.47
CA SER A 26 -0.95 -10.19 9.64
C SER A 26 -1.53 -9.96 11.04
N GLY A 27 -0.69 -9.82 12.07
CA GLY A 27 -1.14 -9.83 13.47
C GLY A 27 -1.45 -11.23 14.01
N LEU A 28 -1.32 -12.31 13.20
CA LEU A 28 -1.71 -13.67 13.61
C LEU A 28 -0.84 -14.26 14.71
N LEU A 29 0.42 -13.83 14.80
CA LEU A 29 1.40 -14.34 15.76
C LEU A 29 1.62 -13.41 16.94
N GLN A 30 0.76 -12.40 17.13
CA GLN A 30 0.86 -11.47 18.25
C GLN A 30 0.78 -12.23 19.58
N SER A 31 1.89 -12.27 20.32
CA SER A 31 1.97 -12.98 21.60
C SER A 31 3.22 -12.57 22.38
N ASN A 32 3.24 -12.86 23.68
CA ASN A 32 4.45 -12.74 24.50
C ASN A 32 5.33 -14.01 24.46
N GLU A 33 4.95 -14.98 23.62
CA GLU A 33 5.69 -16.23 23.45
C GLU A 33 6.81 -16.06 22.42
N TRP A 34 7.71 -17.04 22.34
CA TRP A 34 8.88 -17.00 21.44
C TRP A 34 8.52 -16.76 19.96
N TYR A 35 7.36 -17.26 19.52
CA TYR A 35 6.91 -17.10 18.13
C TYR A 35 6.38 -15.68 17.83
N GLY A 36 6.16 -14.85 18.85
CA GLY A 36 5.84 -13.43 18.71
C GLY A 36 6.94 -12.63 18.02
N VAL A 37 8.18 -13.15 17.95
CA VAL A 37 9.27 -12.58 17.13
C VAL A 37 8.91 -12.49 15.64
N PHE A 38 7.96 -13.29 15.18
CA PHE A 38 7.48 -13.28 13.79
C PHE A 38 6.24 -12.40 13.59
N ASP A 39 5.92 -11.52 14.55
CA ASP A 39 4.81 -10.58 14.47
C ASP A 39 5.33 -9.14 14.55
N PHE A 40 4.86 -8.30 13.62
CA PHE A 40 5.26 -6.90 13.54
C PHE A 40 4.91 -6.13 14.81
N THR A 41 3.68 -6.26 15.31
CA THR A 41 3.19 -5.51 16.47
C THR A 41 3.96 -5.87 17.72
N THR A 42 4.24 -7.17 17.90
CA THR A 42 5.01 -7.71 19.03
C THR A 42 6.45 -7.21 19.00
N LEU A 43 7.14 -7.31 17.85
CA LEU A 43 8.51 -6.82 17.73
C LEU A 43 8.62 -5.29 17.83
N ASN A 44 7.62 -4.58 17.34
CA ASN A 44 7.59 -3.13 17.40
C ASN A 44 7.52 -2.62 18.85
N GLY A 45 6.79 -3.34 19.70
CA GLY A 45 6.59 -2.98 21.10
C GLY A 45 5.88 -1.63 21.28
N ALA A 46 6.03 -1.05 22.47
CA ALA A 46 5.43 0.23 22.84
C ALA A 46 6.50 1.29 23.09
N PHE A 47 6.75 2.16 22.10
CA PHE A 47 7.66 3.29 22.23
C PHE A 47 6.97 4.49 22.89
N GLY A 48 7.73 5.26 23.68
CA GLY A 48 7.24 6.47 24.34
C GLY A 48 6.54 6.22 25.67
N GLN A 49 6.68 5.02 26.26
CA GLN A 49 6.26 4.75 27.64
C GLN A 49 7.36 5.22 28.61
N VAL A 50 6.97 5.96 29.65
CA VAL A 50 7.83 6.52 30.71
C VAL A 50 7.23 6.19 32.07
N ALA A 51 8.08 5.90 33.06
CA ALA A 51 7.61 5.74 34.43
C ALA A 51 7.07 7.09 34.95
N HIS A 52 5.83 7.10 35.45
CA HIS A 52 5.14 8.27 35.98
C HIS A 52 5.12 8.29 37.50
N ASN A 53 4.89 7.12 38.11
CA ASN A 53 4.78 6.98 39.55
C ASN A 53 5.41 5.66 39.98
N VAL A 54 6.18 5.65 41.05
CA VAL A 54 6.84 4.46 41.58
C VAL A 54 6.35 4.29 43.00
N THR A 55 5.57 3.24 43.23
CA THR A 55 5.02 2.90 44.54
C THR A 55 5.65 1.61 45.03
N GLU A 56 6.25 1.65 46.20
CA GLU A 56 6.77 0.46 46.87
C GLU A 56 5.58 -0.27 47.52
N THR A 57 5.32 -1.49 47.05
CA THR A 57 4.28 -2.38 47.60
C THR A 57 4.96 -3.53 48.36
N GLU A 58 4.23 -4.24 49.23
CA GLU A 58 4.78 -5.36 50.01
C GLU A 58 5.40 -6.48 49.15
N ASN A 59 5.08 -6.54 47.85
CA ASN A 59 5.62 -7.49 46.87
C ASN A 59 6.70 -6.89 45.93
N GLY A 60 7.19 -5.67 46.21
CA GLY A 60 8.23 -4.98 45.46
C GLY A 60 7.83 -3.63 44.88
N VAL A 61 8.70 -3.06 44.05
CA VAL A 61 8.55 -1.74 43.43
C VAL A 61 7.63 -1.82 42.21
N GLN A 62 6.44 -1.20 42.27
CA GLN A 62 5.53 -1.05 41.13
C GLN A 62 5.69 0.35 40.50
N ALA A 63 6.12 0.40 39.24
CA ALA A 63 6.17 1.63 38.46
C ALA A 63 4.93 1.73 37.56
N ALA A 64 4.04 2.69 37.82
CA ALA A 64 2.99 3.08 36.88
C ALA A 64 3.63 3.84 35.71
N THR A 65 3.36 3.41 34.48
CA THR A 65 3.86 4.05 33.26
C THR A 65 2.83 5.03 32.69
N THR A 66 3.29 6.19 32.22
CA THR A 66 2.54 7.11 31.36
C THR A 66 3.25 7.21 30.01
N SER A 67 2.65 7.89 29.03
CA SER A 67 3.31 8.13 27.73
C SER A 67 4.06 9.46 27.71
N PHE A 68 4.92 9.68 26.71
CA PHE A 68 5.55 10.98 26.43
C PHE A 68 4.54 12.14 26.33
N ARG A 69 3.27 11.84 26.02
CA ARG A 69 2.18 12.82 25.94
C ARG A 69 1.76 13.36 27.30
N GLY A 70 2.06 12.66 28.39
CA GLY A 70 1.61 13.01 29.74
C GLY A 70 0.09 12.91 29.89
N VAL A 71 -0.47 13.64 30.86
CA VAL A 71 -1.91 13.65 31.18
C VAL A 71 -2.44 15.08 31.12
N GLY A 72 -3.65 15.29 30.58
CA GLY A 72 -4.36 16.57 30.61
C GLY A 72 -4.04 17.56 29.47
N GLY A 73 -3.25 17.17 28.47
CA GLY A 73 -3.01 17.96 27.27
C GLY A 73 -4.02 17.65 26.16
N SER A 74 -4.70 18.67 25.63
CA SER A 74 -5.50 18.57 24.40
C SER A 74 -5.14 19.70 23.44
N GLY A 75 -4.59 19.38 22.27
CA GLY A 75 -4.27 20.36 21.23
C GLY A 75 -3.04 20.03 20.38
N ALA A 76 -2.59 20.97 19.56
CA ALA A 76 -1.51 20.77 18.58
C ALA A 76 -0.17 20.33 19.21
N ARG A 77 0.14 20.80 20.43
CA ARG A 77 1.36 20.41 21.16
C ARG A 77 1.38 18.93 21.55
N ASP A 78 0.22 18.43 22.00
CA ASP A 78 0.05 17.00 22.30
C ASP A 78 0.17 16.16 21.01
N GLY A 79 -0.45 16.60 19.92
CA GLY A 79 -0.30 15.98 18.60
C GLY A 79 1.16 15.92 18.11
N PHE A 80 1.96 16.96 18.36
CA PHE A 80 3.38 16.97 18.00
C PHE A 80 4.19 15.95 18.80
N ILE A 81 3.98 15.88 20.11
CA ILE A 81 4.67 14.89 20.97
C ILE A 81 4.23 13.47 20.62
N PHE A 82 2.94 13.28 20.35
CA PHE A 82 2.42 12.03 19.81
C PHE A 82 3.10 11.63 18.50
N ALA A 83 3.29 12.56 17.56
CA ALA A 83 3.97 12.26 16.29
C ALA A 83 5.40 11.72 16.49
N LEU A 84 6.13 12.21 17.50
CA LEU A 84 7.47 11.70 17.82
C LEU A 84 7.43 10.24 18.30
N THR A 85 6.34 9.80 18.93
CA THR A 85 6.22 8.40 19.35
C THR A 85 6.00 7.44 18.17
N LEU A 86 5.62 7.96 16.99
CA LEU A 86 5.33 7.17 15.81
C LEU A 86 6.58 6.88 14.96
N ILE A 87 7.63 7.69 15.10
CA ILE A 87 8.84 7.63 14.26
C ILE A 87 9.46 6.22 14.26
N PRO A 88 9.72 5.57 15.40
CA PRO A 88 10.35 4.25 15.40
C PRO A 88 9.49 3.19 14.71
N THR A 89 8.17 3.22 14.92
CA THR A 89 7.22 2.31 14.28
C THR A 89 7.26 2.42 12.77
N VAL A 90 7.23 3.65 12.25
CA VAL A 90 7.31 3.93 10.81
C VAL A 90 8.64 3.48 10.23
N MET A 91 9.75 3.82 10.89
CA MET A 91 11.09 3.42 10.46
C MET A 91 11.24 1.91 10.43
N PHE A 92 10.73 1.20 11.43
CA PHE A 92 10.77 -0.25 11.50
C PHE A 92 9.93 -0.88 10.37
N ALA A 93 8.69 -0.40 10.17
CA ALA A 93 7.82 -0.88 9.10
C ALA A 93 8.47 -0.72 7.71
N LEU A 94 8.96 0.47 7.39
CA LEU A 94 9.62 0.75 6.11
C LEU A 94 10.94 -0.02 5.97
N GLY A 95 11.71 -0.16 7.05
CA GLY A 95 12.93 -0.98 7.07
C GLY A 95 12.63 -2.43 6.72
N MET A 96 11.59 -3.03 7.31
CA MET A 96 11.16 -4.38 7.01
C MET A 96 10.67 -4.53 5.56
N ILE A 97 9.90 -3.58 5.05
CA ILE A 97 9.47 -3.58 3.63
C ILE A 97 10.69 -3.55 2.70
N ASN A 98 11.70 -2.71 2.97
CA ASN A 98 12.92 -2.64 2.16
C ASN A 98 13.70 -3.98 2.17
N VAL A 99 13.76 -4.66 3.33
CA VAL A 99 14.38 -5.99 3.41
C VAL A 99 13.60 -7.01 2.58
N LEU A 100 12.28 -7.02 2.68
CA LEU A 100 11.41 -7.94 1.93
C LEU A 100 11.46 -7.68 0.42
N GLU A 101 11.52 -6.41 0.03
CA GLU A 101 11.77 -5.98 -1.34
C GLU A 101 13.13 -6.48 -1.85
N HIS A 102 14.18 -6.34 -1.03
CA HIS A 102 15.50 -6.85 -1.37
C HIS A 102 15.48 -8.37 -1.65
N TYR A 103 14.71 -9.15 -0.89
CA TYR A 103 14.51 -10.59 -1.13
C TYR A 103 13.51 -10.93 -2.26
N GLY A 104 12.86 -9.92 -2.85
CA GLY A 104 11.97 -10.08 -4.01
C GLY A 104 10.52 -10.41 -3.65
N ALA A 105 10.07 -10.13 -2.42
CA ALA A 105 8.67 -10.37 -2.02
C ALA A 105 7.68 -9.63 -2.91
N LEU A 106 8.01 -8.40 -3.32
CA LEU A 106 7.19 -7.58 -4.23
C LEU A 106 7.12 -8.18 -5.64
N ASP A 107 8.22 -8.73 -6.14
CA ASP A 107 8.25 -9.42 -7.44
C ASP A 107 7.38 -10.68 -7.41
N ALA A 108 7.42 -11.44 -6.31
CA ALA A 108 6.55 -12.59 -6.10
C ALA A 108 5.07 -12.17 -6.01
N ALA A 109 4.75 -11.12 -5.25
CA ALA A 109 3.40 -10.58 -5.15
C ALA A 109 2.86 -10.15 -6.51
N ARG A 110 3.66 -9.44 -7.30
CA ARG A 110 3.35 -9.09 -8.69
C ARG A 110 3.07 -10.33 -9.52
N LYS A 111 3.94 -11.34 -9.50
CA LYS A 111 3.76 -12.56 -10.30
C LYS A 111 2.48 -13.31 -9.95
N LEU A 112 2.01 -13.22 -8.70
CA LEU A 112 0.70 -13.74 -8.28
C LEU A 112 -0.46 -12.85 -8.74
N LEU A 113 -0.29 -11.53 -8.73
CA LEU A 113 -1.33 -10.58 -9.17
C LEU A 113 -1.48 -10.51 -10.70
N SER A 114 -0.39 -10.59 -11.47
CA SER A 114 -0.36 -10.51 -12.94
C SER A 114 -1.35 -11.43 -13.65
N PRO A 115 -1.49 -12.73 -13.32
CA PRO A 115 -2.49 -13.59 -13.96
C PRO A 115 -3.93 -13.22 -13.58
N LEU A 116 -4.14 -12.53 -12.45
CA LEU A 116 -5.45 -12.05 -12.02
C LEU A 116 -5.86 -10.74 -12.71
N LEU A 117 -4.91 -9.90 -13.13
CA LEU A 117 -5.21 -8.61 -13.78
C LEU A 117 -5.98 -8.78 -15.10
N ARG A 118 -5.65 -9.81 -15.88
CA ARG A 118 -6.29 -10.05 -17.19
C ARG A 118 -7.75 -10.49 -17.09
N PRO A 119 -8.12 -11.53 -16.31
CA PRO A 119 -9.53 -11.89 -16.15
C PRO A 119 -10.33 -10.83 -15.38
N LEU A 120 -9.75 -10.20 -14.34
CA LEU A 120 -10.49 -9.28 -13.49
C LEU A 120 -10.63 -7.88 -14.08
N MET A 121 -9.65 -7.39 -14.85
CA MET A 121 -9.63 -6.00 -15.32
C MET A 121 -9.33 -5.84 -16.81
N GLY A 122 -8.99 -6.93 -17.51
CA GLY A 122 -8.65 -6.88 -18.94
C GLY A 122 -7.28 -6.28 -19.24
N ILE A 123 -6.40 -6.15 -18.25
CA ILE A 123 -5.07 -5.53 -18.41
C ILE A 123 -4.03 -6.61 -18.77
N PRO A 124 -3.15 -6.38 -19.75
CA PRO A 124 -2.10 -7.33 -20.12
C PRO A 124 -1.07 -7.53 -18.99
N GLY A 125 -0.58 -8.76 -18.84
CA GLY A 125 0.39 -9.13 -17.79
C GLY A 125 1.74 -8.41 -17.87
N ASN A 126 2.06 -7.81 -19.03
CA ASN A 126 3.25 -7.01 -19.29
C ASN A 126 3.29 -5.71 -18.46
N SER A 127 2.14 -5.27 -17.93
CA SER A 127 2.03 -4.10 -17.04
C SER A 127 2.54 -4.33 -15.62
N GLY A 128 3.08 -5.51 -15.32
CA GLY A 128 3.40 -5.86 -13.96
C GLY A 128 4.60 -5.09 -13.36
N LEU A 129 5.55 -4.60 -14.16
CA LEU A 129 6.58 -3.69 -13.64
C LEU A 129 5.99 -2.34 -13.21
N ALA A 130 5.09 -1.78 -14.03
CA ALA A 130 4.33 -0.58 -13.69
C ALA A 130 3.44 -0.79 -12.45
N LEU A 131 2.90 -2.00 -12.27
CA LEU A 131 2.15 -2.37 -11.07
C LEU A 131 3.03 -2.31 -9.82
N ILE A 132 4.23 -2.91 -9.82
CA ILE A 132 5.15 -2.84 -8.67
C ILE A 132 5.50 -1.39 -8.38
N ALA A 133 5.90 -0.63 -9.41
CA ALA A 133 6.23 0.78 -9.26
C ALA A 133 5.07 1.54 -8.61
N SER A 134 3.83 1.33 -9.06
CA SER A 134 2.64 2.00 -8.50
C SER A 134 2.32 1.65 -7.05
N LEU A 135 2.73 0.47 -6.56
CA LEU A 135 2.52 0.07 -5.17
C LEU A 135 3.49 0.80 -4.22
N GLN A 136 4.63 1.26 -4.74
CA GLN A 136 5.65 2.00 -3.98
C GLN A 136 5.59 3.52 -4.23
N SER A 137 5.31 3.93 -5.46
CA SER A 137 5.29 5.32 -5.90
C SER A 137 4.24 5.51 -6.99
N THR A 138 3.27 6.39 -6.73
CA THR A 138 2.24 6.76 -7.69
C THR A 138 2.87 7.37 -8.95
N ASP A 139 3.88 8.21 -8.80
CA ASP A 139 4.52 8.91 -9.91
C ASP A 139 5.32 7.95 -10.80
N ALA A 140 6.09 7.05 -10.19
CA ALA A 140 6.83 6.03 -10.94
C ALA A 140 5.89 5.07 -11.68
N GLY A 141 4.78 4.67 -11.03
CA GLY A 141 3.73 3.85 -11.65
C GLY A 141 3.11 4.53 -12.88
N ALA A 142 2.76 5.82 -12.75
CA ALA A 142 2.20 6.61 -13.83
C ALA A 142 3.18 6.78 -15.01
N ALA A 143 4.46 7.08 -14.72
CA ALA A 143 5.50 7.21 -15.73
C ALA A 143 5.70 5.92 -16.53
N MET A 144 5.81 4.79 -15.84
CA MET A 144 5.95 3.46 -16.45
C MET A 144 4.69 3.06 -17.25
N THR A 145 3.51 3.43 -16.77
CA THR A 145 2.24 3.19 -17.47
C THR A 145 2.14 4.00 -18.76
N ARG A 146 2.57 5.27 -18.72
CA ARG A 146 2.67 6.11 -19.91
C ARG A 146 3.62 5.51 -20.93
N GLN A 147 4.80 5.08 -20.48
CA GLN A 147 5.78 4.43 -21.37
C GLN A 147 5.20 3.19 -22.06
N LEU A 148 4.51 2.32 -21.32
CA LEU A 148 3.86 1.13 -21.89
C LEU A 148 2.78 1.47 -22.92
N LYS A 149 2.06 2.58 -22.74
CA LYS A 149 1.09 3.09 -23.72
C LYS A 149 1.80 3.61 -24.96
N ASP A 150 2.84 4.43 -24.78
CA ASP A 150 3.59 5.05 -25.87
C ASP A 150 4.31 4.00 -26.74
N GLU A 151 4.77 2.90 -26.14
CA GLU A 151 5.36 1.73 -26.81
C GLU A 151 4.33 0.80 -27.46
N GLY A 152 3.02 1.07 -27.33
CA GLY A 152 1.94 0.26 -27.89
C GLY A 152 1.67 -1.05 -27.16
N HIS A 153 2.22 -1.24 -25.96
CA HIS A 153 1.95 -2.39 -25.10
C HIS A 153 0.63 -2.29 -24.33
N LEU A 154 0.06 -1.08 -24.25
CA LEU A 154 -1.26 -0.81 -23.68
C LEU A 154 -2.13 -0.01 -24.65
N THR A 155 -3.38 -0.43 -24.82
CA THR A 155 -4.40 0.40 -25.46
C THR A 155 -4.78 1.58 -24.56
N LYS A 156 -5.41 2.63 -25.12
CA LYS A 156 -5.94 3.76 -24.35
C LYS A 156 -6.89 3.27 -23.24
N ARG A 157 -7.82 2.37 -23.60
CA ARG A 157 -8.79 1.81 -22.67
C ARG A 157 -8.13 1.02 -21.54
N GLU A 158 -7.15 0.16 -21.84
CA GLU A 158 -6.41 -0.57 -20.81
C GLU A 158 -5.60 0.38 -19.92
N THR A 159 -5.02 1.44 -20.50
CA THR A 159 -4.31 2.48 -19.75
C THR A 159 -5.25 3.17 -18.76
N ASP A 160 -6.45 3.56 -19.17
CA ASP A 160 -7.38 4.29 -18.31
C ASP A 160 -7.88 3.40 -17.16
N VAL A 161 -8.20 2.13 -17.43
CA VAL A 161 -8.56 1.14 -16.41
C VAL A 161 -7.40 0.87 -15.46
N PHE A 162 -6.18 0.74 -15.98
CA PHE A 162 -4.99 0.52 -15.17
C PHE A 162 -4.63 1.74 -14.31
N THR A 163 -4.86 2.94 -14.84
CA THR A 163 -4.70 4.20 -14.11
C THR A 163 -5.68 4.27 -12.96
N MET A 164 -6.95 3.88 -13.16
CA MET A 164 -7.93 3.82 -12.07
C MET A 164 -7.53 2.82 -10.97
N PHE A 165 -7.02 1.65 -11.37
CA PHE A 165 -6.48 0.66 -10.42
C PHE A 165 -5.32 1.24 -9.60
N GLN A 166 -4.40 1.97 -10.24
CA GLN A 166 -3.23 2.56 -9.59
C GLN A 166 -3.62 3.69 -8.64
N PHE A 167 -4.50 4.60 -9.04
CA PHE A 167 -4.94 5.73 -8.22
C PHE A 167 -5.80 5.31 -7.03
N THR A 168 -6.56 4.22 -7.15
CA THR A 168 -7.20 3.62 -5.99
C THR A 168 -6.09 3.11 -5.06
N ALA A 169 -5.92 3.67 -3.87
CA ALA A 169 -4.77 3.35 -3.00
C ALA A 169 -3.41 3.40 -3.75
N GLY A 170 -3.08 4.57 -4.32
CA GLY A 170 -1.76 4.81 -4.93
C GLY A 170 -0.63 4.77 -3.91
N ALA A 171 0.54 4.26 -4.32
CA ALA A 171 1.67 3.98 -3.44
C ALA A 171 1.25 3.22 -2.17
N ALA A 172 0.36 2.23 -2.33
CA ALA A 172 -0.34 1.55 -1.23
C ALA A 172 0.61 1.09 -0.11
N ILE A 173 1.78 0.55 -0.47
CA ILE A 173 2.72 -0.01 0.49
C ILE A 173 3.42 1.10 1.25
N VAL A 174 4.05 2.04 0.55
CA VAL A 174 4.76 3.15 1.20
C VAL A 174 3.80 4.00 2.02
N ASN A 175 2.66 4.40 1.46
CA ASN A 175 1.70 5.26 2.17
C ASN A 175 1.13 4.57 3.40
N PHE A 176 0.74 3.30 3.29
CA PHE A 176 0.17 2.59 4.42
C PHE A 176 1.22 2.32 5.50
N PHE A 177 2.39 1.80 5.17
CA PHE A 177 3.40 1.48 6.19
C PHE A 177 4.12 2.73 6.73
N SER A 178 4.14 3.85 6.00
CA SER A 178 4.70 5.11 6.51
C SER A 178 3.77 5.88 7.44
N SER A 179 2.45 5.70 7.33
CA SER A 179 1.49 6.53 8.09
C SER A 179 0.29 5.77 8.65
N GLY A 180 -0.24 4.81 7.90
CA GLY A 180 -1.42 4.01 8.30
C GLY A 180 -1.13 2.91 9.33
N ALA A 181 0.02 2.23 9.24
CA ALA A 181 0.40 1.13 10.14
C ALA A 181 0.46 1.58 11.61
N VAL A 182 0.77 2.85 11.84
CA VAL A 182 0.80 3.46 13.17
C VAL A 182 -0.56 3.42 13.86
N LEU A 183 -1.67 3.51 13.13
CA LEU A 183 -3.00 3.46 13.73
C LEU A 183 -3.25 2.15 14.50
N PHE A 184 -2.58 1.07 14.08
CA PHE A 184 -2.67 -0.26 14.69
C PHE A 184 -1.81 -0.41 15.95
N THR A 185 -0.91 0.54 16.23
CA THR A 185 -0.13 0.56 17.47
C THR A 185 -0.76 1.44 18.54
N LEU A 186 -1.88 2.10 18.23
CA LEU A 186 -2.57 2.99 19.17
C LEU A 186 -3.37 2.18 20.17
N THR A 187 -3.29 2.60 21.43
CA THR A 187 -4.05 2.03 22.54
C THR A 187 -5.04 3.05 23.09
N LEU A 188 -6.21 2.57 23.49
CA LEU A 188 -7.21 3.30 24.26
C LEU A 188 -6.75 3.45 25.72
N MET A 189 -7.47 4.27 26.49
CA MET A 189 -7.16 4.50 27.91
C MET A 189 -7.29 3.23 28.77
N ASP A 190 -8.02 2.22 28.29
CA ASP A 190 -8.17 0.92 28.94
C ASP A 190 -7.06 -0.08 28.56
N GLY A 191 -6.09 0.34 27.73
CA GLY A 191 -4.99 -0.50 27.25
C GLY A 191 -5.34 -1.40 26.07
N SER A 192 -6.58 -1.39 25.58
CA SER A 192 -6.97 -2.12 24.37
C SER A 192 -6.50 -1.40 23.11
N LEU A 193 -6.37 -2.12 21.99
CA LEU A 193 -5.99 -1.52 20.70
C LEU A 193 -7.12 -0.63 20.16
N ALA A 194 -6.80 0.61 19.80
CA ALA A 194 -7.75 1.56 19.21
C ALA A 194 -8.27 1.09 17.84
N VAL A 195 -7.46 0.31 17.12
CA VAL A 195 -7.89 -0.38 15.91
C VAL A 195 -7.88 -1.88 16.18
N THR A 196 -9.06 -2.49 16.22
CA THR A 196 -9.24 -3.92 16.48
C THR A 196 -9.00 -4.79 15.26
N SER A 197 -8.88 -4.19 14.08
CA SER A 197 -8.56 -4.86 12.82
C SER A 197 -7.06 -5.15 12.74
N SER A 198 -6.66 -6.13 11.91
CA SER A 198 -5.24 -6.36 11.65
C SER A 198 -4.70 -5.52 10.49
N ILE A 199 -3.39 -5.28 10.50
CA ILE A 199 -2.67 -4.66 9.38
C ILE A 199 -2.92 -5.45 8.08
N GLY A 200 -2.85 -6.78 8.14
CA GLY A 200 -3.13 -7.65 6.99
C GLY A 200 -4.53 -7.45 6.42
N LEU A 201 -5.55 -7.31 7.28
CA LEU A 201 -6.92 -7.03 6.84
C LEU A 201 -7.02 -5.67 6.13
N ALA A 202 -6.38 -4.64 6.65
CA ALA A 202 -6.38 -3.31 6.04
C ALA A 202 -5.72 -3.33 4.65
N VAL A 203 -4.58 -4.01 4.51
CA VAL A 203 -3.92 -4.20 3.22
C VAL A 203 -4.82 -4.98 2.25
N ALA A 204 -5.47 -6.05 2.71
CA ALA A 204 -6.40 -6.83 1.89
C ALA A 204 -7.58 -5.99 1.39
N VAL A 205 -8.16 -5.14 2.25
CA VAL A 205 -9.22 -4.20 1.87
C VAL A 205 -8.73 -3.20 0.83
N MET A 206 -7.54 -2.61 1.01
CA MET A 206 -6.96 -1.70 0.01
C MET A 206 -6.84 -2.39 -1.35
N PHE A 207 -6.25 -3.59 -1.41
CA PHE A 207 -6.12 -4.34 -2.66
C PHE A 207 -7.49 -4.71 -3.26
N LEU A 208 -8.46 -5.12 -2.46
CA LEU A 208 -9.82 -5.42 -2.91
C LEU A 208 -10.45 -4.19 -3.60
N PHE A 209 -10.40 -3.03 -2.95
CA PHE A 209 -10.97 -1.80 -3.52
C PHE A 209 -10.26 -1.35 -4.79
N LYS A 210 -8.97 -1.65 -4.97
CA LYS A 210 -8.28 -1.41 -6.26
C LYS A 210 -8.97 -2.15 -7.41
N PHE A 211 -9.29 -3.43 -7.21
CA PHE A 211 -10.03 -4.21 -8.21
C PHE A 211 -11.46 -3.71 -8.40
N VAL A 212 -12.14 -3.32 -7.32
CA VAL A 212 -13.51 -2.76 -7.40
C VAL A 212 -13.51 -1.45 -8.19
N GLY A 213 -12.60 -0.52 -7.88
CA GLY A 213 -12.49 0.77 -8.56
C GLY A 213 -12.21 0.63 -10.05
N ALA A 214 -11.29 -0.26 -10.41
CA ALA A 214 -10.99 -0.55 -11.82
C ALA A 214 -12.20 -1.17 -12.56
N ASN A 215 -12.93 -2.08 -11.91
CA ASN A 215 -14.11 -2.70 -12.52
C ASN A 215 -15.29 -1.73 -12.65
N LEU A 216 -15.52 -0.88 -11.65
CA LEU A 216 -16.52 0.18 -11.73
C LEU A 216 -16.22 1.12 -12.91
N PHE A 217 -14.95 1.44 -13.10
CA PHE A 217 -14.52 2.26 -14.22
C PHE A 217 -14.66 1.55 -15.58
N ARG A 218 -14.44 0.23 -15.66
CA ARG A 218 -14.77 -0.56 -16.87
C ARG A 218 -16.26 -0.50 -17.22
N VAL A 219 -17.13 -0.59 -16.21
CA VAL A 219 -18.58 -0.46 -16.40
C VAL A 219 -18.92 0.94 -16.88
N TYR A 220 -18.34 1.98 -16.28
CA TYR A 220 -18.50 3.36 -16.72
C TYR A 220 -18.09 3.54 -18.19
N LEU A 221 -16.92 3.04 -18.59
CA LEU A 221 -16.47 3.11 -19.98
C LEU A 221 -17.42 2.36 -20.95
N ASN A 222 -17.91 1.17 -20.58
CA ASN A 222 -18.89 0.44 -21.39
C ASN A 222 -20.18 1.23 -21.64
N ILE A 223 -20.64 1.99 -20.64
CA ILE A 223 -21.87 2.79 -20.74
C ILE A 223 -21.65 4.07 -21.57
N THR A 224 -20.43 4.60 -21.56
CA THR A 224 -20.12 5.93 -22.12
C THR A 224 -19.58 5.85 -23.55
N GLU A 225 -18.70 4.90 -23.85
CA GLU A 225 -18.19 4.68 -25.22
C GLU A 225 -19.32 4.26 -26.18
N GLY A 226 -20.31 3.50 -25.71
CA GLY A 226 -21.50 3.15 -26.50
C GLY A 226 -22.43 4.34 -26.85
N LYS A 227 -22.18 5.54 -26.28
CA LYS A 227 -22.90 6.76 -26.61
C LYS A 227 -22.15 7.65 -27.61
N GLU A 228 -20.83 7.52 -27.74
CA GLU A 228 -20.02 8.34 -28.65
C GLU A 228 -20.23 7.96 -30.12
N ASP A 229 -20.51 6.68 -30.41
CA ASP A 229 -20.84 6.18 -31.77
C ASP A 229 -22.15 6.73 -32.35
N LYS A 230 -22.91 7.54 -31.59
CA LYS A 230 -24.16 8.19 -32.05
C LYS A 230 -23.99 9.66 -32.43
N THR A 231 -22.78 10.21 -32.39
CA THR A 231 -22.54 11.58 -32.88
C THR A 231 -22.17 11.51 -34.37
N PRO A 232 -22.99 12.07 -35.28
CA PRO A 232 -22.66 12.02 -36.70
C PRO A 232 -21.36 12.80 -36.93
N LYS A 233 -20.38 12.15 -37.57
CA LYS A 233 -19.18 12.81 -38.10
C LYS A 233 -19.64 13.93 -39.05
N GLN A 234 -19.47 15.19 -38.63
CA GLN A 234 -19.59 16.32 -39.53
C GLN A 234 -18.41 16.31 -40.49
N ASP A 235 -18.73 16.34 -41.78
CA ASP A 235 -17.81 16.30 -42.92
C ASP A 235 -16.66 17.31 -42.80
N GLN A 236 -15.44 16.81 -42.70
CA GLN A 236 -14.24 17.56 -43.07
C GLN A 236 -13.97 17.36 -44.57
N THR A 237 -14.84 17.91 -45.41
CA THR A 237 -14.57 18.09 -46.83
C THR A 237 -14.97 19.50 -47.20
N ASN A 238 -14.06 20.46 -47.06
CA ASN A 238 -13.95 21.71 -47.85
C ASN A 238 -12.96 22.67 -47.19
N THR A 239 -11.66 22.44 -47.38
CA THR A 239 -10.65 23.51 -47.26
C THR A 239 -9.40 23.21 -48.11
N GLN A 240 -9.62 22.72 -49.33
CA GLN A 240 -8.59 22.67 -50.38
C GLN A 240 -9.17 23.21 -51.68
N GLN A 241 -9.50 24.50 -51.70
CA GLN A 241 -9.71 25.29 -52.92
C GLN A 241 -9.90 26.75 -52.51
N GLU A 242 -8.80 27.46 -52.24
CA GLU A 242 -8.68 28.91 -52.39
C GLU A 242 -7.26 29.33 -52.00
N THR A 243 -6.31 29.05 -52.90
CA THR A 243 -5.08 29.84 -53.05
C THR A 243 -4.43 29.43 -54.37
N ALA A 244 -4.86 30.11 -55.43
CA ALA A 244 -4.15 30.27 -56.69
C ALA A 244 -4.01 31.77 -56.94
#